data_AF-A0A7W0FHV2-F1
#
_entry.id   AF-A0A7W0FHV2-F1
#
_cell.length_a   1.000
_cell.length_b   1.000
_cell.length_c   1.000
_cell.angle_alpha   90.00
_cell.angle_beta   90.00
_cell.angle_gamma   90.00
#
_symmetry.space_group_name_H-M   'P 1'
#
loop_
_entity.id
_entity.type
_entity.pdbx_description
1 polymer ?
#
loop_
_entity_poly.entity_id
_entity_poly.type
_entity_poly.pdbx_seq_one_letter_code
_entity_poly.pdbx_strand_id
1 'polypeptide(L)'
;MTQNILVNLHCHSMFSDGEFTPEALAEMLAANNVRYASLTDHDSIEGQQRFQAALKKVGVEYIPGVELTTFLDGQEVHLLGYGFNVDDPDLNSTMLSIRQHKVLDNVSIAGSMRKRSTNQIDADKLSHRNNVQSGAIETRDGIRLIHQAGGCVFLAHPLTLDNQPEKLIPIIKKLKALGLDGIEAIYAEHSQADQNIMLACADDEEMLVCSGTDFHSKMHNPSIEIERERWVKLRSKIFSSQGFFGTTKSNSANLPGQQSAPFKPPERHHHFQKRTFILRIFLPTFFAIALFLAAIWVFVIPSFENTLLDRKRELIRELTNSAISI
;
A
#
# COMPACT_ATOMS: atom_id res chain seq x y z
N MET A 1 36.46 5.39 -4.90
CA MET A 1 35.53 4.49 -4.21
C MET A 1 34.15 5.10 -4.30
N THR A 2 33.26 4.51 -5.10
CA THR A 2 31.86 4.90 -5.17
C THR A 2 31.22 4.59 -3.82
N GLN A 3 30.84 5.60 -3.05
CA GLN A 3 30.17 5.38 -1.76
C GLN A 3 28.79 4.76 -1.99
N ASN A 4 28.56 3.56 -1.43
CA ASN A 4 27.26 2.92 -1.30
C ASN A 4 26.27 3.83 -0.56
N ILE A 5 24.99 3.61 -0.81
CA ILE A 5 23.89 4.41 -0.24
C ILE A 5 23.04 3.48 0.61
N LEU A 6 22.77 3.85 1.86
CA LEU A 6 21.85 3.14 2.72
C LEU A 6 20.41 3.53 2.38
N VAL A 7 19.59 2.54 2.08
CA VAL A 7 18.19 2.69 1.70
C VAL A 7 17.32 1.70 2.48
N ASN A 8 16.02 1.94 2.49
CA ASN A 8 15.01 0.93 2.75
C ASN A 8 13.91 1.08 1.69
N LEU A 9 13.88 0.19 0.70
CA LEU A 9 12.86 0.26 -0.35
C LEU A 9 11.78 -0.83 -0.20
N HIS A 10 11.77 -1.54 0.93
CA HIS A 10 10.86 -2.63 1.20
C HIS A 10 10.66 -2.77 2.71
N CYS A 11 9.56 -2.22 3.22
CA CYS A 11 9.17 -2.31 4.61
C CYS A 11 7.67 -2.20 4.79
N HIS A 12 7.21 -2.75 5.91
CA HIS A 12 5.79 -2.88 6.24
C HIS A 12 5.48 -2.21 7.56
N SER A 13 4.26 -1.67 7.64
CA SER A 13 3.69 -1.04 8.82
C SER A 13 2.45 -1.78 9.27
N MET A 14 1.85 -1.30 10.35
CA MET A 14 0.59 -1.81 10.88
C MET A 14 -0.62 -1.68 9.94
N PHE A 15 -0.44 -1.05 8.77
CA PHE A 15 -1.47 -0.96 7.74
C PHE A 15 -1.52 -2.20 6.82
N SER A 16 -0.55 -3.11 6.94
CA SER A 16 -0.62 -4.50 6.47
C SER A 16 -0.36 -5.46 7.63
N ASP A 17 0.90 -5.84 7.82
CA ASP A 17 1.40 -6.91 8.68
C ASP A 17 2.72 -6.56 9.39
N GLY A 18 3.18 -5.32 9.25
CA GLY A 18 4.29 -4.79 10.04
C GLY A 18 3.88 -4.45 11.48
N GLU A 19 4.84 -4.47 12.39
CA GLU A 19 4.60 -4.20 13.82
C GLU A 19 4.49 -2.71 14.14
N PHE A 20 5.05 -1.85 13.30
CA PHE A 20 5.28 -0.44 13.61
C PHE A 20 4.28 0.50 12.94
N THR A 21 4.04 1.64 13.59
CA THR A 21 3.38 2.76 12.91
C THR A 21 4.33 3.38 11.88
N PRO A 22 3.81 4.08 10.86
CA PRO A 22 4.66 4.82 9.91
C PRO A 22 5.64 5.80 10.59
N GLU A 23 5.23 6.43 11.69
CA GLU A 23 6.09 7.35 12.44
C GLU A 23 7.25 6.63 13.12
N ALA A 24 6.96 5.51 13.80
CA ALA A 24 7.98 4.70 14.47
C ALA A 24 8.98 4.09 13.46
N LEU A 25 8.50 3.68 12.28
CA LEU A 25 9.37 3.25 11.17
C LEU A 25 10.30 4.37 10.74
N ALA A 26 9.77 5.58 10.48
CA ALA A 26 10.58 6.71 10.03
C ALA A 26 11.70 7.07 11.03
N GLU A 27 11.40 7.09 12.33
CA GLU A 27 12.39 7.34 13.39
C GLU A 27 13.50 6.27 13.38
N MET A 28 13.11 5.00 13.26
CA MET A 28 14.05 3.88 13.22
C MET A 28 14.92 3.89 11.96
N LEU A 29 14.37 4.24 10.79
CA LEU A 29 15.12 4.38 9.55
C LEU A 29 16.16 5.50 9.66
N ALA A 30 15.78 6.64 10.21
CA ALA A 30 16.71 7.75 10.45
C ALA A 30 17.83 7.35 11.44
N ALA A 31 17.49 6.64 12.52
CA ALA A 31 18.48 6.12 13.48
C ALA A 31 19.48 5.13 12.85
N ASN A 32 19.10 4.47 11.75
CA ASN A 32 19.96 3.57 10.97
C ASN A 32 20.59 4.24 9.74
N ASN A 33 20.62 5.58 9.68
CA ASN A 33 21.24 6.37 8.62
C ASN A 33 20.67 6.11 7.20
N VAL A 34 19.43 5.63 7.12
CA VAL A 34 18.74 5.45 5.84
C VAL A 34 18.54 6.81 5.16
N ARG A 35 18.91 6.90 3.89
CA ARG A 35 18.80 8.14 3.09
C ARG A 35 17.49 8.24 2.34
N TYR A 36 17.01 7.10 1.82
CA TYR A 36 15.79 7.00 1.02
C TYR A 36 14.95 5.85 1.54
N ALA A 37 13.66 6.08 1.69
CA ALA A 37 12.73 5.13 2.26
C ALA A 37 11.44 5.03 1.44
N SER A 38 10.92 3.81 1.32
CA SER A 38 9.64 3.49 0.69
C SER A 38 8.85 2.56 1.60
N LEU A 39 7.62 2.96 1.94
CA LEU A 39 6.67 2.09 2.64
C LEU A 39 5.94 1.26 1.59
N THR A 40 5.92 -0.05 1.77
CA THR A 40 5.44 -1.00 0.75
C THR A 40 4.42 -1.96 1.36
N ASP A 41 3.52 -1.47 2.22
CA ASP A 41 2.45 -2.28 2.82
C ASP A 41 1.71 -3.13 1.76
N HIS A 42 1.40 -4.38 2.11
CA HIS A 42 0.64 -5.27 1.24
C HIS A 42 -0.73 -4.72 0.85
N ASP A 43 -0.95 -4.55 -0.46
CA ASP A 43 -2.20 -4.10 -1.08
C ASP A 43 -2.82 -2.86 -0.42
N SER A 44 -2.00 -1.98 0.15
CA SER A 44 -2.46 -0.83 0.95
C SER A 44 -1.54 0.37 0.78
N ILE A 45 -2.14 1.55 0.72
CA ILE A 45 -1.43 2.85 0.73
C ILE A 45 -1.84 3.73 1.90
N GLU A 46 -2.59 3.19 2.87
CA GLU A 46 -3.16 3.97 3.98
C GLU A 46 -2.08 4.60 4.87
N GLY A 47 -0.90 3.98 4.95
CA GLY A 47 0.25 4.49 5.69
C GLY A 47 1.04 5.61 4.99
N GLN A 48 0.88 5.79 3.67
CA GLN A 48 1.78 6.62 2.84
C GLN A 48 1.89 8.07 3.32
N GLN A 49 0.75 8.74 3.57
CA GLN A 49 0.75 10.15 3.98
C GLN A 49 1.42 10.35 5.34
N ARG A 50 1.15 9.45 6.30
CA ARG A 50 1.76 9.47 7.64
C ARG A 50 3.26 9.23 7.56
N PHE A 51 3.67 8.25 6.75
CA PHE A 51 5.06 7.92 6.52
C PHE A 51 5.84 9.09 5.91
N GLN A 52 5.33 9.67 4.82
CA GLN A 52 5.93 10.83 4.16
C GLN A 52 6.11 12.00 5.14
N ALA A 53 5.07 12.31 5.92
CA ALA A 53 5.12 13.38 6.90
C ALA A 53 6.14 13.12 8.02
N ALA A 54 6.31 11.87 8.44
CA ALA A 54 7.28 11.47 9.45
C ALA A 54 8.72 11.53 8.92
N LEU A 55 8.99 10.94 7.74
CA LEU A 55 10.31 10.96 7.10
C LEU A 55 10.83 12.38 6.87
N LYS A 56 9.94 13.29 6.46
CA LYS A 56 10.27 14.71 6.29
C LYS A 56 10.81 15.36 7.58
N LYS A 57 10.30 14.96 8.76
CA LYS A 57 10.76 15.51 10.06
C LYS A 57 12.14 15.00 10.45
N VAL A 58 12.48 13.78 10.04
CA VAL A 58 13.74 13.10 10.40
C VAL A 58 14.81 13.19 9.31
N GLY A 59 14.52 13.85 8.18
CA GLY A 59 15.49 14.11 7.12
C GLY A 59 15.77 12.91 6.22
N VAL A 60 14.80 12.00 6.07
CA VAL A 60 14.88 10.86 5.14
C VAL A 60 14.01 11.16 3.92
N GLU A 61 14.52 10.87 2.72
CA GLU A 61 13.80 11.13 1.47
C GLU A 61 12.75 10.05 1.22
N TYR A 62 11.54 10.48 0.86
CA TYR A 62 10.39 9.60 0.66
C TYR A 62 10.20 9.23 -0.81
N ILE A 63 9.91 7.95 -1.05
CA ILE A 63 9.45 7.41 -2.33
C ILE A 63 8.12 6.70 -2.11
N PRO A 64 7.05 7.02 -2.87
CA PRO A 64 5.81 6.25 -2.84
C PRO A 64 6.07 4.79 -3.18
N GLY A 65 5.54 3.89 -2.35
CA GLY A 65 5.73 2.45 -2.45
C GLY A 65 4.43 1.67 -2.26
N VAL A 66 4.38 0.45 -2.77
CA VAL A 66 3.37 -0.55 -2.44
C VAL A 66 3.90 -1.92 -2.79
N GLU A 67 3.54 -2.95 -2.02
CA GLU A 67 3.69 -4.34 -2.46
C GLU A 67 2.33 -4.90 -2.87
N LEU A 68 2.15 -5.12 -4.16
CA LEU A 68 0.90 -5.60 -4.74
C LEU A 68 0.95 -7.12 -4.87
N THR A 69 -0.02 -7.81 -4.28
CA THR A 69 -0.20 -9.25 -4.47
C THR A 69 -0.83 -9.53 -5.83
N THR A 70 -0.15 -10.33 -6.65
CA THR A 70 -0.61 -10.72 -7.98
C THR A 70 -0.43 -12.22 -8.21
N PHE A 71 -0.92 -12.73 -9.35
CA PHE A 71 -0.78 -14.14 -9.70
C PHE A 71 -0.22 -14.32 -11.11
N LEU A 72 0.78 -15.18 -11.24
CA LEU A 72 1.36 -15.62 -12.51
C LEU A 72 1.15 -17.13 -12.64
N ASP A 73 0.37 -17.54 -13.64
CA ASP A 73 0.04 -18.97 -13.88
C ASP A 73 -0.53 -19.68 -12.62
N GLY A 74 -1.25 -18.94 -11.76
CA GLY A 74 -1.82 -19.45 -10.51
C GLY A 74 -0.87 -19.45 -9.31
N GLN A 75 0.40 -19.10 -9.49
CA GLN A 75 1.35 -18.87 -8.40
C GLN A 75 1.29 -17.41 -7.95
N GLU A 76 1.25 -17.18 -6.63
CA GLU A 76 1.31 -15.83 -6.07
C GLU A 76 2.68 -15.19 -6.33
N VAL A 77 2.67 -13.95 -6.80
CA VAL A 77 3.85 -13.14 -7.12
C VAL A 77 3.63 -11.75 -6.54
N HIS A 78 4.61 -11.26 -5.77
CA HIS A 78 4.56 -9.92 -5.21
C HIS A 78 5.31 -8.93 -6.10
N LEU A 79 4.67 -7.80 -6.37
CA LEU A 79 5.20 -6.72 -7.17
C LEU A 79 5.41 -5.49 -6.31
N LEU A 80 6.64 -4.99 -6.25
CA LEU A 80 6.96 -3.69 -5.67
C LEU A 80 6.67 -2.59 -6.70
N GLY A 81 5.78 -1.67 -6.35
CA GLY A 81 5.51 -0.46 -7.12
C GLY A 81 6.20 0.75 -6.52
N TYR A 82 6.90 1.56 -7.33
CA TYR A 82 7.56 2.79 -6.87
C TYR A 82 7.20 4.02 -7.71
N GLY A 83 7.12 5.19 -7.07
CA GLY A 83 7.02 6.48 -7.78
C GLY A 83 5.70 6.73 -8.51
N PHE A 84 4.65 6.01 -8.13
CA PHE A 84 3.30 6.18 -8.68
C PHE A 84 2.54 7.34 -8.00
N ASN A 85 1.45 7.77 -8.63
CA ASN A 85 0.48 8.67 -8.03
C ASN A 85 -0.35 7.94 -6.96
N VAL A 86 -0.14 8.27 -5.70
CA VAL A 86 -0.87 7.67 -4.56
C VAL A 86 -2.38 7.96 -4.58
N ASP A 87 -2.81 9.00 -5.31
CA ASP A 87 -4.23 9.35 -5.45
C ASP A 87 -4.89 8.69 -6.68
N ASP A 88 -4.20 7.75 -7.36
CA ASP A 88 -4.76 7.06 -8.52
C ASP A 88 -5.98 6.21 -8.14
N PRO A 89 -7.17 6.50 -8.68
CA PRO A 89 -8.41 5.85 -8.25
C PRO A 89 -8.50 4.37 -8.66
N ASP A 90 -7.89 4.00 -9.79
CA ASP A 90 -7.94 2.63 -10.31
C ASP A 90 -7.01 1.72 -9.49
N LEU A 91 -5.81 2.20 -9.17
CA LEU A 91 -4.90 1.51 -8.26
C LEU A 91 -5.53 1.33 -6.88
N ASN A 92 -6.08 2.41 -6.32
CA ASN A 92 -6.68 2.40 -4.97
C ASN A 92 -7.92 1.50 -4.87
N SER A 93 -8.79 1.52 -5.87
CA SER A 93 -9.98 0.65 -5.89
C SER A 93 -9.62 -0.82 -6.08
N THR A 94 -8.60 -1.12 -6.88
CA THR A 94 -8.11 -2.49 -7.06
C THR A 94 -7.51 -3.05 -5.78
N MET A 95 -6.64 -2.30 -5.10
CA MET A 95 -6.07 -2.69 -3.80
C MET A 95 -7.15 -2.94 -2.74
N LEU A 96 -8.18 -2.09 -2.70
CA LEU A 96 -9.33 -2.32 -1.81
C LEU A 96 -10.07 -3.63 -2.15
N SER A 97 -10.25 -3.92 -3.44
CA SER A 97 -10.88 -5.17 -3.90
C SER A 97 -10.07 -6.41 -3.51
N ILE A 98 -8.74 -6.38 -3.67
CA ILE A 98 -7.85 -7.48 -3.27
C ILE A 98 -7.98 -7.75 -1.77
N ARG A 99 -7.90 -6.71 -0.94
CA ARG A 99 -8.02 -6.81 0.53
C ARG A 99 -9.38 -7.36 0.96
N GLN A 100 -10.48 -6.90 0.33
CA GLN A 100 -11.82 -7.40 0.64
C GLN A 100 -11.94 -8.90 0.37
N HIS A 101 -11.38 -9.39 -0.74
CA HIS A 101 -11.37 -10.81 -1.04
C HIS A 101 -10.50 -11.63 -0.08
N LYS A 102 -9.29 -11.17 0.25
CA LYS A 102 -8.44 -11.81 1.28
C LYS A 102 -9.18 -11.97 2.61
N VAL A 103 -9.95 -10.97 3.03
CA VAL A 103 -10.79 -11.07 4.25
C VAL A 103 -11.88 -12.13 4.11
N LEU A 104 -12.56 -12.20 2.95
CA LEU A 104 -13.58 -13.21 2.70
C LEU A 104 -13.00 -14.63 2.71
N ASP A 105 -11.82 -14.82 2.10
CA ASP A 105 -11.12 -16.10 2.09
C ASP A 105 -10.68 -16.50 3.49
N ASN A 106 -10.12 -15.59 4.29
CA ASN A 106 -9.76 -15.84 5.67
C ASN A 106 -10.97 -16.25 6.53
N VAL A 107 -12.13 -15.60 6.35
CA VAL A 107 -13.37 -15.97 7.03
C VAL A 107 -13.88 -17.34 6.56
N SER A 108 -13.80 -17.61 5.25
CA SER A 108 -14.20 -18.89 4.67
C SER A 108 -13.33 -20.04 5.18
N ILE A 109 -12.01 -19.85 5.22
CA ILE A 109 -11.06 -20.80 5.77
C ILE A 109 -11.34 -21.00 7.26
N ALA A 110 -11.46 -19.95 8.07
CA ALA A 110 -11.77 -20.06 9.49
C ALA A 110 -13.13 -20.75 9.75
N GLY A 111 -14.14 -20.47 8.92
CA GLY A 111 -15.44 -21.13 8.94
C GLY A 111 -15.37 -22.61 8.55
N SER A 112 -14.53 -22.94 7.56
CA SER A 112 -14.25 -24.31 7.14
C SER A 112 -13.43 -25.08 8.17
N MET A 113 -12.51 -24.42 8.89
CA MET A 113 -11.76 -25.01 10.01
C MET A 113 -12.68 -25.32 11.19
N ARG A 114 -13.69 -24.47 11.48
CA ARG A 114 -14.75 -24.81 12.44
C ARG A 114 -15.61 -26.01 12.00
N LYS A 115 -15.67 -26.29 10.69
CA LYS A 115 -16.45 -27.39 10.10
C LYS A 115 -15.64 -28.63 9.76
N ARG A 116 -14.31 -28.55 9.70
CA ARG A 116 -13.39 -29.65 9.39
C ARG A 116 -12.86 -30.29 10.68
N SER A 117 -13.79 -30.84 11.43
CA SER A 117 -13.63 -32.21 11.90
C SER A 117 -14.34 -33.05 10.84
N THR A 118 -13.58 -33.85 10.08
CA THR A 118 -13.95 -34.71 8.91
C THR A 118 -13.68 -34.17 7.49
N ASN A 119 -12.78 -34.93 6.82
CA ASN A 119 -12.54 -35.20 5.38
C ASN A 119 -12.12 -34.09 4.39
N GLN A 120 -10.80 -34.09 4.13
CA GLN A 120 -10.03 -34.30 2.89
C GLN A 120 -10.63 -34.08 1.45
N ILE A 121 -9.87 -33.26 0.69
CA ILE A 121 -9.59 -33.22 -0.78
C ILE A 121 -10.67 -32.71 -1.77
N ASP A 122 -10.34 -31.67 -2.58
CA ASP A 122 -9.91 -31.79 -4.00
C ASP A 122 -9.65 -30.41 -4.62
N ALA A 123 -8.48 -30.27 -5.26
CA ALA A 123 -7.98 -29.04 -5.87
C ALA A 123 -7.76 -29.29 -7.37
N ASP A 124 -8.84 -29.26 -8.15
CA ASP A 124 -8.72 -29.20 -9.59
C ASP A 124 -9.99 -28.63 -10.21
N LYS A 125 -9.90 -27.40 -10.73
CA LYS A 125 -10.80 -26.68 -11.67
C LYS A 125 -10.84 -25.18 -11.35
N LEU A 126 -9.95 -24.39 -11.94
CA LEU A 126 -10.24 -22.98 -12.22
C LEU A 126 -9.30 -22.46 -13.33
N SER A 127 -9.63 -22.78 -14.57
CA SER A 127 -9.02 -22.16 -15.74
C SER A 127 -9.98 -21.14 -16.38
N HIS A 128 -9.46 -19.91 -16.43
CA HIS A 128 -9.74 -18.86 -17.42
C HIS A 128 -11.12 -18.19 -17.39
N ARG A 129 -11.26 -17.23 -16.47
CA ARG A 129 -12.11 -16.04 -16.61
C ARG A 129 -11.35 -14.83 -16.07
N ASN A 130 -11.45 -13.68 -16.74
CA ASN A 130 -10.80 -12.44 -16.31
C ASN A 130 -11.14 -12.14 -14.84
N ASN A 131 -10.11 -12.08 -13.99
CA ASN A 131 -10.21 -12.47 -12.59
C ASN A 131 -10.49 -11.32 -11.60
N VAL A 132 -10.94 -10.16 -12.08
CA VAL A 132 -11.33 -9.05 -11.18
C VAL A 132 -12.53 -9.43 -10.29
N GLN A 133 -13.32 -10.44 -10.66
CA GLN A 133 -14.39 -11.00 -9.83
C GLN A 133 -13.91 -11.98 -8.72
N SER A 134 -12.66 -12.44 -8.76
CA SER A 134 -12.11 -13.38 -7.78
C SER A 134 -11.23 -12.71 -6.72
N GLY A 135 -11.04 -11.39 -6.79
CA GLY A 135 -10.11 -10.66 -5.93
C GLY A 135 -8.63 -10.90 -6.20
N ALA A 136 -8.33 -11.75 -7.18
CA ALA A 136 -6.99 -12.02 -7.66
C ALA A 136 -6.72 -11.18 -8.91
N ILE A 137 -5.58 -10.49 -8.96
CA ILE A 137 -5.14 -9.77 -10.15
C ILE A 137 -4.00 -10.55 -10.82
N GLU A 138 -4.09 -10.72 -12.14
CA GLU A 138 -2.99 -11.31 -12.92
C GLU A 138 -1.77 -10.39 -12.89
N THR A 139 -0.56 -10.95 -12.80
CA THR A 139 0.69 -10.17 -12.70
C THR A 139 0.84 -9.15 -13.83
N ARG A 140 0.45 -9.50 -15.07
CA ARG A 140 0.43 -8.56 -16.20
C ARG A 140 -0.46 -7.34 -15.94
N ASP A 141 -1.62 -7.56 -15.33
CA ASP A 141 -2.57 -6.50 -15.04
C ASP A 141 -2.09 -5.64 -13.88
N GLY A 142 -1.45 -6.23 -12.87
CA GLY A 142 -0.77 -5.51 -11.78
C GLY A 142 0.36 -4.60 -12.29
N ILE A 143 1.21 -5.11 -13.19
CA ILE A 143 2.27 -4.31 -13.84
C ILE A 143 1.64 -3.10 -14.55
N ARG A 144 0.64 -3.35 -15.39
CA ARG A 144 -0.05 -2.30 -16.15
C ARG A 144 -0.69 -1.27 -15.24
N LEU A 145 -1.29 -1.68 -14.13
CA LEU A 145 -1.96 -0.81 -13.17
C LEU A 145 -0.99 0.18 -12.53
N ILE A 146 0.15 -0.29 -12.04
CA ILE A 146 1.18 0.58 -11.44
C ILE A 146 1.78 1.53 -12.49
N HIS A 147 2.01 1.05 -13.71
CA HIS A 147 2.46 1.90 -14.83
C HIS A 147 1.43 2.98 -15.20
N GLN A 148 0.14 2.65 -15.19
CA GLN A 148 -0.94 3.62 -15.44
C GLN A 148 -0.98 4.71 -14.37
N ALA A 149 -0.71 4.35 -13.12
CA ALA A 149 -0.52 5.30 -12.02
C ALA A 149 0.82 6.08 -12.13
N GLY A 150 1.64 5.83 -13.14
CA GLY A 150 2.90 6.53 -13.40
C GLY A 150 4.10 5.98 -12.63
N GLY A 151 3.99 4.80 -12.02
CA GLY A 151 5.08 4.16 -11.28
C GLY A 151 5.95 3.22 -12.12
N CYS A 152 6.92 2.61 -11.46
CA CYS A 152 7.76 1.53 -11.97
C CYS A 152 7.53 0.25 -11.15
N VAL A 153 7.76 -0.90 -11.76
CA VAL A 153 7.38 -2.19 -11.17
C VAL A 153 8.57 -3.13 -11.07
N PHE A 154 8.74 -3.72 -9.89
CA PHE A 154 9.83 -4.61 -9.54
C PHE A 154 9.31 -5.93 -9.01
N LEU A 155 9.99 -7.03 -9.31
CA LEU A 155 9.72 -8.32 -8.66
C LEU A 155 10.29 -8.28 -7.23
N ALA A 156 9.44 -8.46 -6.24
CA ALA A 156 9.82 -8.56 -4.83
C ALA A 156 10.50 -9.91 -4.56
N HIS A 157 11.48 -9.91 -3.63
CA HIS A 157 12.15 -11.08 -3.03
C HIS A 157 12.13 -12.36 -3.91
N PRO A 158 12.77 -12.36 -5.10
CA PRO A 158 12.52 -13.37 -6.13
C PRO A 158 12.67 -14.84 -5.71
N LEU A 159 13.53 -15.14 -4.73
CA LEU A 159 13.74 -16.52 -4.25
C LEU A 159 12.60 -17.09 -3.41
N THR A 160 11.59 -16.29 -3.06
CA THR A 160 10.33 -16.79 -2.46
C THR A 160 9.51 -17.57 -3.48
N LEU A 161 9.66 -17.30 -4.79
CA LEU A 161 9.00 -18.02 -5.87
C LEU A 161 9.63 -19.39 -6.16
N ASP A 162 10.96 -19.42 -6.18
CA ASP A 162 11.77 -20.64 -6.28
C ASP A 162 13.12 -20.36 -5.62
N ASN A 163 13.54 -21.24 -4.71
CA ASN A 163 14.77 -21.07 -3.95
C ASN A 163 16.05 -21.34 -4.77
N GLN A 164 15.93 -21.66 -6.06
CA GLN A 164 17.04 -21.81 -6.99
C GLN A 164 17.08 -20.63 -7.97
N PRO A 165 18.05 -19.70 -7.82
CA PRO A 165 18.22 -18.54 -8.69
C PRO A 165 18.16 -18.85 -10.19
N GLU A 166 18.72 -19.99 -10.64
CA GLU A 166 18.77 -20.36 -12.04
C GLU A 166 17.39 -20.66 -12.63
N LYS A 167 16.47 -21.19 -11.81
CA LYS A 167 15.09 -21.46 -12.22
C LYS A 167 14.25 -20.19 -12.31
N LEU A 168 14.66 -19.12 -11.63
CA LEU A 168 13.99 -17.82 -11.71
C LEU A 168 14.29 -17.10 -13.02
N ILE A 169 15.45 -17.34 -13.66
CA ILE A 169 15.87 -16.64 -14.87
C ILE A 169 14.79 -16.69 -15.98
N PRO A 170 14.21 -17.86 -16.36
CA PRO A 170 13.11 -17.91 -17.31
C PRO A 170 11.86 -17.14 -16.86
N ILE A 171 11.56 -17.14 -15.56
CA ILE A 171 10.39 -16.44 -14.99
C ILE A 171 10.61 -14.93 -15.08
N ILE A 172 11.79 -14.43 -14.72
CA ILE A 172 12.17 -13.02 -14.82
C ILE A 172 12.08 -12.55 -16.27
N LYS A 173 12.59 -13.34 -17.23
CA LYS A 173 12.45 -13.01 -18.67
C LYS A 173 10.99 -12.94 -19.11
N LYS A 174 10.14 -13.86 -18.62
CA LYS A 174 8.70 -13.84 -18.87
C LYS A 174 8.07 -12.56 -18.30
N LEU A 175 8.39 -12.19 -17.05
CA LEU A 175 7.89 -10.97 -16.41
C LEU A 175 8.36 -9.69 -17.10
N LYS A 176 9.62 -9.64 -17.52
CA LYS A 176 10.16 -8.55 -18.34
C LYS A 176 9.37 -8.39 -19.64
N ALA A 177 9.03 -9.48 -20.32
CA ALA A 177 8.18 -9.44 -21.52
C ALA A 177 6.75 -8.95 -21.24
N LEU A 178 6.28 -9.03 -19.98
CA LEU A 178 5.01 -8.45 -19.52
C LEU A 178 5.11 -6.97 -19.11
N GLY A 179 6.33 -6.41 -19.08
CA GLY A 179 6.58 -5.00 -18.77
C GLY A 179 7.29 -4.74 -17.44
N LEU A 180 7.80 -5.75 -16.75
CA LEU A 180 8.54 -5.56 -15.50
C LEU A 180 9.78 -4.65 -15.72
N ASP A 181 9.98 -3.63 -14.87
CA ASP A 181 11.10 -2.69 -15.00
C ASP A 181 12.38 -3.18 -14.29
N GLY A 182 12.23 -3.96 -13.22
CA GLY A 182 13.36 -4.39 -12.40
C GLY A 182 13.08 -5.56 -11.46
N ILE A 183 14.09 -5.92 -10.66
CA ILE A 183 13.99 -6.97 -9.63
C ILE A 183 14.66 -6.53 -8.34
N GLU A 184 14.20 -7.05 -7.21
CA GLU A 184 14.87 -6.93 -5.91
C GLU A 184 16.04 -7.92 -5.81
N ALA A 185 17.13 -7.62 -6.52
CA ALA A 185 18.30 -8.50 -6.57
C ALA A 185 19.14 -8.47 -5.28
N ILE A 186 19.05 -7.37 -4.51
CA ILE A 186 19.76 -7.19 -3.24
C ILE A 186 18.73 -7.29 -2.10
N TYR A 187 18.61 -8.48 -1.52
CA TYR A 187 17.63 -8.76 -0.48
C TYR A 187 18.31 -9.34 0.77
N ALA A 188 17.92 -8.83 1.94
CA ALA A 188 18.64 -9.08 3.19
C ALA A 188 18.76 -10.57 3.56
N GLU A 189 17.77 -11.39 3.25
CA GLU A 189 17.78 -12.83 3.58
C GLU A 189 18.50 -13.69 2.52
N HIS A 190 18.80 -13.14 1.34
CA HIS A 190 19.53 -13.88 0.30
C HIS A 190 21.02 -13.95 0.64
N SER A 191 21.63 -15.11 0.35
CA SER A 191 23.08 -15.24 0.44
C SER A 191 23.77 -14.34 -0.59
N GLN A 192 25.03 -13.96 -0.33
CA GLN A 192 25.79 -13.16 -1.28
C GLN A 192 25.93 -13.86 -2.65
N ALA A 193 25.97 -15.19 -2.67
CA ALA A 193 26.02 -15.97 -3.90
C ALA A 193 24.72 -15.83 -4.70
N ASP A 194 23.57 -15.94 -4.04
CA ASP A 194 22.26 -15.80 -4.69
C ASP A 194 22.04 -14.36 -5.20
N GLN A 195 22.41 -13.36 -4.39
CA GLN A 195 22.37 -11.95 -4.81
C GLN A 195 23.23 -11.73 -6.06
N ASN A 196 24.43 -12.31 -6.12
CA ASN A 196 25.31 -12.18 -7.29
C ASN A 196 24.69 -12.78 -8.56
N ILE A 197 23.97 -13.92 -8.45
CA ILE A 197 23.27 -14.52 -9.58
C ILE A 197 22.11 -13.64 -10.03
N MET A 198 21.33 -13.08 -9.10
CA MET A 198 20.24 -12.15 -9.43
C MET A 198 20.75 -10.86 -10.05
N LEU A 199 21.86 -10.30 -9.54
CA LEU A 199 22.51 -9.12 -10.12
C LEU A 199 23.01 -9.39 -11.53
N ALA A 200 23.64 -10.54 -11.77
CA ALA A 200 24.06 -10.95 -13.11
C ALA A 200 22.85 -11.08 -14.06
N CYS A 201 21.76 -11.71 -13.61
CA CYS A 201 20.53 -11.80 -14.39
C CYS A 201 19.95 -10.41 -14.70
N ALA A 202 19.94 -9.48 -13.74
CA ALA A 202 19.46 -8.13 -13.97
C ALA A 202 20.33 -7.38 -14.99
N ASP A 203 21.66 -7.55 -14.93
CA ASP A 203 22.58 -6.90 -15.87
C ASP A 203 22.45 -7.49 -17.28
N ASP A 204 22.39 -8.82 -17.42
CA ASP A 204 22.19 -9.52 -18.70
C ASP A 204 20.87 -9.14 -19.37
N GLU A 205 19.84 -8.89 -18.57
CA GLU A 205 18.51 -8.50 -19.03
C GLU A 205 18.31 -6.97 -19.03
N GLU A 206 19.34 -6.15 -18.80
CA GLU A 206 19.26 -4.69 -18.74
C GLU A 206 18.13 -4.16 -17.83
N MET A 207 17.85 -4.88 -16.73
CA MET A 207 16.80 -4.57 -15.77
C MET A 207 17.32 -3.66 -14.65
N LEU A 208 16.40 -2.90 -14.05
CA LEU A 208 16.72 -2.11 -12.86
C LEU A 208 16.83 -3.01 -11.63
N VAL A 209 17.59 -2.54 -10.64
CA VAL A 209 17.79 -3.23 -9.36
C VAL A 209 17.32 -2.33 -8.23
N CYS A 210 16.48 -2.87 -7.35
CA CYS A 210 16.23 -2.30 -6.03
C CYS A 210 16.87 -3.16 -4.92
N SER A 211 16.98 -2.58 -3.74
CA SER A 211 17.44 -3.27 -2.53
C SER A 211 16.38 -3.17 -1.44
N GLY A 212 16.12 -4.25 -0.73
CA GLY A 212 15.16 -4.25 0.38
C GLY A 212 15.45 -5.30 1.44
N THR A 213 14.77 -5.11 2.56
CA THR A 213 14.94 -5.92 3.78
C THR A 213 13.68 -6.67 4.15
N ASP A 214 12.56 -6.35 3.50
CA ASP A 214 11.22 -6.79 3.86
C ASP A 214 10.94 -6.62 5.37
N PHE A 215 11.19 -5.40 5.85
CA PHE A 215 11.25 -5.13 7.28
C PHE A 215 9.84 -5.07 7.90
N HIS A 216 9.54 -6.04 8.77
CA HIS A 216 8.26 -6.14 9.50
C HIS A 216 8.40 -5.87 11.00
N SER A 217 9.51 -6.28 11.61
CA SER A 217 9.71 -6.28 13.07
C SER A 217 11.14 -5.91 13.46
N LYS A 218 11.33 -5.51 14.73
CA LYS A 218 12.63 -5.08 15.28
C LYS A 218 13.75 -6.12 15.24
N MET A 219 13.44 -7.37 14.89
CA MET A 219 14.43 -8.44 14.87
C MET A 219 15.46 -8.28 13.75
N HIS A 220 15.21 -7.45 12.74
CA HIS A 220 16.03 -7.35 11.53
C HIS A 220 16.60 -5.95 11.37
N ASN A 221 17.69 -5.80 10.60
CA ASN A 221 18.21 -4.48 10.29
C ASN A 221 17.29 -3.82 9.23
N PRO A 222 16.75 -2.62 9.48
CA PRO A 222 15.86 -1.95 8.53
C PRO A 222 16.63 -1.24 7.41
N SER A 223 17.95 -1.35 7.33
CA SER A 223 18.77 -0.68 6.32
C SER A 223 19.52 -1.68 5.47
N ILE A 224 19.61 -1.40 4.18
CA ILE A 224 20.40 -2.18 3.22
C ILE A 224 21.14 -1.25 2.26
N GLU A 225 22.31 -1.70 1.81
CA GLU A 225 23.12 -0.93 0.87
C GLU A 225 22.66 -1.14 -0.57
N ILE A 226 22.74 -0.07 -1.36
CA ILE A 226 22.69 -0.12 -2.82
C ILE A 226 23.91 0.58 -3.39
N GLU A 227 24.49 -0.02 -4.44
CA GLU A 227 25.58 0.60 -5.16
C GLU A 227 25.12 1.91 -5.80
N ARG A 228 25.98 2.94 -5.72
CA ARG A 228 25.66 4.29 -6.22
C ARG A 228 25.23 4.30 -7.69
N GLU A 229 25.86 3.51 -8.55
CA GLU A 229 25.50 3.48 -9.97
C GLU A 229 24.09 2.94 -10.19
N ARG A 230 23.76 1.82 -9.53
CA ARG A 230 22.41 1.21 -9.57
C ARG A 230 21.37 2.17 -9.00
N TRP A 231 21.67 2.84 -7.89
CA TRP A 231 20.82 3.89 -7.33
C TRP A 231 20.56 5.03 -8.32
N VAL A 232 21.57 5.50 -9.05
CA VAL A 232 21.40 6.57 -10.06
C VAL A 232 20.42 6.13 -11.15
N LYS A 233 20.54 4.90 -11.65
CA LYS A 233 19.65 4.35 -12.68
C LYS A 233 18.21 4.23 -12.15
N LEU A 234 18.05 3.62 -10.97
CA LEU A 234 16.76 3.44 -10.29
C LEU A 234 16.06 4.79 -10.06
N ARG A 235 16.73 5.73 -9.39
CA ARG A 235 16.13 7.04 -9.06
C ARG A 235 15.79 7.83 -10.32
N SER A 236 16.63 7.74 -11.37
CA SER A 236 16.38 8.45 -12.61
C SER A 236 15.10 7.97 -13.26
N LYS A 237 14.84 6.66 -13.23
CA LYS A 237 13.59 6.08 -13.72
C LYS A 237 12.40 6.52 -12.85
N ILE A 238 12.47 6.33 -11.53
CA ILE A 238 11.39 6.68 -10.59
C ILE A 238 10.98 8.15 -10.69
N PHE A 239 11.94 9.08 -10.82
CA PHE A 239 11.65 10.52 -10.84
C PHE A 239 11.41 11.08 -12.25
N SER A 240 11.68 10.32 -13.31
CA SER A 240 11.35 10.71 -14.69
C SER A 240 9.99 10.20 -15.15
N SER A 241 9.41 9.20 -14.46
CA SER A 241 8.04 8.79 -14.70
C SER A 241 7.09 9.94 -14.31
N GLN A 242 6.10 10.21 -15.17
CA GLN A 242 5.25 11.41 -15.10
C GLN A 242 4.42 11.54 -13.82
N GLY A 243 4.38 10.51 -12.96
CA GLY A 243 3.61 10.48 -11.71
C GLY A 243 4.21 11.30 -10.56
N PHE A 244 5.52 11.56 -10.55
CA PHE A 244 6.17 12.16 -9.37
C PHE A 244 6.05 13.70 -9.29
N PHE A 245 5.96 14.40 -10.43
CA PHE A 245 5.77 15.85 -10.46
C PHE A 245 4.33 16.18 -10.88
N GLY A 246 3.46 16.40 -9.89
CA GLY A 246 2.15 17.02 -10.10
C GLY A 246 2.32 18.29 -10.95
N THR A 247 1.85 18.25 -12.19
CA THR A 247 2.09 19.30 -13.18
C THR A 247 1.23 20.54 -12.88
N THR A 248 1.83 21.51 -12.20
CA THR A 248 1.43 22.93 -12.29
C THR A 248 2.34 23.63 -13.28
N LYS A 249 2.02 23.58 -14.58
CA LYS A 249 2.57 24.53 -15.56
C LYS A 249 1.48 25.01 -16.52
N SER A 250 1.11 26.27 -16.34
CA SER A 250 0.38 27.07 -17.33
C SER A 250 1.25 27.29 -18.55
N ASN A 251 0.83 26.82 -19.72
CA ASN A 251 1.48 27.13 -20.98
C ASN A 251 0.97 28.47 -21.51
N SER A 252 1.87 29.45 -21.58
CA SER A 252 1.77 30.62 -22.44
C SER A 252 3.02 30.64 -23.32
N ALA A 253 2.87 30.24 -24.58
CA ALA A 253 3.76 30.64 -25.67
C ALA A 253 3.08 30.35 -27.02
N ASN A 254 2.80 31.43 -27.75
CA ASN A 254 2.36 31.45 -29.15
C ASN A 254 3.54 31.20 -30.10
N LEU A 255 3.32 30.50 -31.22
CA LEU A 255 3.67 30.87 -32.62
C LEU A 255 3.17 29.76 -33.59
N PRO A 256 2.98 30.06 -34.90
CA PRO A 256 1.78 29.65 -35.63
C PRO A 256 2.04 28.74 -36.84
N GLY A 257 0.96 28.12 -37.32
CA GLY A 257 0.77 27.85 -38.75
C GLY A 257 0.81 26.39 -39.17
N GLN A 258 -0.35 25.72 -39.14
CA GLN A 258 -0.80 24.85 -40.23
C GLN A 258 -2.31 24.60 -40.11
N GLN A 259 -3.05 24.96 -41.17
CA GLN A 259 -4.49 24.81 -41.28
C GLN A 259 -4.85 23.38 -41.73
N SER A 260 -5.79 22.74 -41.04
CA SER A 260 -6.65 21.71 -41.61
C SER A 260 -8.03 21.71 -40.90
N ALA A 261 -9.08 21.86 -41.73
CA ALA A 261 -10.53 21.63 -41.60
C ALA A 261 -11.30 21.87 -40.26
N PRO A 262 -12.53 22.42 -40.31
CA PRO A 262 -13.28 22.80 -39.10
C PRO A 262 -13.91 21.57 -38.41
N PHE A 263 -13.36 21.17 -37.28
CA PHE A 263 -14.03 20.27 -36.35
C PHE A 263 -15.02 21.06 -35.49
N LYS A 264 -16.31 20.73 -35.62
CA LYS A 264 -17.42 21.33 -34.88
C LYS A 264 -17.45 20.71 -33.47
N PRO A 265 -17.25 21.45 -32.36
CA PRO A 265 -17.27 20.87 -31.03
C PRO A 265 -18.72 20.53 -30.63
N PRO A 266 -18.96 19.50 -29.80
CA PRO A 266 -20.25 19.34 -29.15
C PRO A 266 -20.45 20.47 -28.14
N GLU A 267 -21.62 21.09 -28.19
CA GLU A 267 -22.06 22.13 -27.26
C GLU A 267 -21.99 21.64 -25.81
N ARG A 268 -21.20 22.33 -24.98
CA ARG A 268 -21.27 22.20 -23.53
C ARG A 268 -22.32 23.18 -23.01
N HIS A 269 -23.49 22.67 -22.64
CA HIS A 269 -24.36 23.32 -21.68
C HIS A 269 -24.45 22.46 -20.41
N HIS A 270 -23.61 22.78 -19.42
CA HIS A 270 -23.98 22.57 -18.03
C HIS A 270 -23.52 23.75 -17.19
N HIS A 271 -24.51 24.58 -16.85
CA HIS A 271 -24.41 25.57 -15.79
C HIS A 271 -24.13 24.82 -14.48
N PHE A 272 -22.87 24.79 -14.04
CA PHE A 272 -22.50 24.21 -12.76
C PHE A 272 -22.97 25.14 -11.64
N GLN A 273 -24.19 24.91 -11.14
CA GLN A 273 -24.72 25.62 -9.98
C GLN A 273 -23.97 25.15 -8.72
N LYS A 274 -22.94 25.91 -8.32
CA LYS A 274 -22.12 25.68 -7.10
C LYS A 274 -22.92 25.53 -5.80
N ARG A 275 -24.23 25.81 -5.79
CA ARG A 275 -25.10 25.73 -4.61
C ARG A 275 -25.56 24.30 -4.28
N THR A 276 -25.65 23.38 -5.25
CA THR A 276 -26.18 22.02 -5.02
C THR A 276 -25.13 21.01 -4.56
N PHE A 277 -23.83 21.29 -4.74
CA PHE A 277 -22.75 20.39 -4.31
C PHE A 277 -22.44 20.52 -2.80
N ILE A 278 -22.47 21.74 -2.26
CA ILE A 278 -22.24 22.01 -0.82
C ILE A 278 -23.38 21.39 0.03
N LEU A 279 -24.63 21.50 -0.42
CA LEU A 279 -25.78 20.93 0.29
C LEU A 279 -25.81 19.40 0.33
N ARG A 280 -25.19 18.71 -0.63
CA ARG A 280 -25.28 17.24 -0.75
C ARG A 280 -24.28 16.48 0.13
N ILE A 281 -23.18 17.13 0.53
CA ILE A 281 -22.15 16.54 1.41
C ILE A 281 -22.30 17.06 2.85
N PHE A 282 -22.50 18.37 3.05
CA PHE A 282 -22.51 18.92 4.41
C PHE A 282 -23.77 18.60 5.22
N LEU A 283 -24.93 18.47 4.56
CA LEU A 283 -26.20 18.20 5.24
C LEU A 283 -26.24 16.81 5.91
N PRO A 284 -25.86 15.69 5.26
CA PRO A 284 -25.86 14.39 5.92
C PRO A 284 -24.82 14.30 7.05
N THR A 285 -23.64 14.91 6.90
CA THR A 285 -22.62 14.93 7.97
C THR A 285 -23.09 15.74 9.18
N PHE A 286 -23.72 16.89 8.95
CA PHE A 286 -24.31 17.70 10.02
C PHE A 286 -25.44 16.94 10.74
N PHE A 287 -26.30 16.25 9.99
CA PHE A 287 -27.40 15.47 10.56
C PHE A 287 -26.89 14.29 11.40
N ALA A 288 -25.82 13.62 10.96
CA ALA A 288 -25.18 12.54 11.71
C ALA A 288 -24.57 13.04 13.04
N ILE A 289 -23.88 14.19 13.01
CA ILE A 289 -23.33 14.82 14.23
C ILE A 289 -24.46 15.25 15.18
N ALA A 290 -25.53 15.85 14.65
CA ALA A 290 -26.67 16.28 15.46
C ALA A 290 -27.38 15.08 16.12
N LEU A 291 -27.60 13.99 15.40
CA LEU A 291 -28.16 12.75 15.95
C LEU A 291 -27.26 12.13 17.02
N PHE A 292 -25.94 12.13 16.81
CA PHE A 292 -24.99 11.61 17.78
C PHE A 292 -25.01 12.43 19.09
N LEU A 293 -25.00 13.76 18.99
CA LEU A 293 -25.09 14.64 20.16
C LEU A 293 -26.44 14.52 20.87
N ALA A 294 -27.54 14.36 20.13
CA ALA A 294 -28.86 14.11 20.70
C ALA A 294 -28.91 12.77 21.44
N ALA A 295 -28.29 11.72 20.90
CA ALA A 295 -28.23 10.42 21.55
C ALA A 295 -27.46 10.47 22.89
N ILE A 296 -26.37 11.25 22.96
CA ILE A 296 -25.63 11.48 24.21
C ILE A 296 -26.55 12.16 25.25
N TRP A 297 -27.27 13.20 24.85
CA TRP A 297 -28.14 13.95 25.76
C TRP A 297 -29.38 13.18 26.22
N VAL A 298 -29.98 12.36 25.34
CA VAL A 298 -31.22 11.64 25.64
C VAL A 298 -30.97 10.33 26.37
N PHE A 299 -29.89 9.62 26.04
CA PHE A 299 -29.67 8.27 26.57
C PHE A 299 -28.49 8.21 27.54
N VAL A 300 -27.35 8.78 27.18
CA VAL A 300 -26.11 8.60 27.97
C VAL A 300 -26.15 9.40 29.25
N ILE A 301 -26.51 10.69 29.18
CA ILE A 301 -26.54 11.57 30.35
C ILE A 301 -27.57 11.08 31.40
N PRO A 302 -28.84 10.79 31.03
CA PRO A 302 -29.82 10.34 32.02
C PRO A 302 -29.50 8.96 32.60
N SER A 303 -28.91 8.06 31.79
CA SER A 303 -28.46 6.76 32.29
C SER A 303 -27.36 6.93 33.34
N PHE A 304 -26.40 7.82 33.10
CA PHE A 304 -25.32 8.09 34.05
C PHE A 304 -25.83 8.73 35.35
N GLU A 305 -26.77 9.68 35.24
CA GLU A 305 -27.41 10.31 36.40
C GLU A 305 -28.18 9.29 37.26
N ASN A 306 -28.97 8.41 36.64
CA ASN A 306 -29.67 7.35 37.36
C ASN A 306 -28.71 6.40 38.08
N THR A 307 -27.60 6.03 37.43
CA THR A 307 -26.60 5.15 38.03
C THR A 307 -25.92 5.80 39.25
N LEU A 308 -25.66 7.11 39.19
CA LEU A 308 -25.12 7.86 40.31
C LEU A 308 -26.13 8.01 41.46
N LEU A 309 -27.39 8.24 41.15
CA LEU A 309 -28.47 8.33 42.16
C LEU A 309 -28.68 6.99 42.86
N ASP A 310 -28.62 5.88 42.14
CA ASP A 310 -28.76 4.54 42.71
C ASP A 310 -27.57 4.20 43.61
N ARG A 311 -26.33 4.48 43.18
CA ARG A 311 -25.15 4.35 44.04
C ARG A 311 -25.25 5.21 45.31
N LYS A 312 -25.75 6.44 45.19
CA LYS A 312 -25.94 7.32 46.36
C LYS A 312 -26.99 6.75 47.33
N ARG A 313 -28.09 6.19 46.81
CA ARG A 313 -29.14 5.56 47.64
C ARG A 313 -28.63 4.31 48.35
N GLU A 314 -27.84 3.49 47.66
CA GLU A 314 -27.22 2.29 48.22
C GLU A 314 -26.26 2.64 49.36
N LEU A 315 -25.41 3.65 49.15
CA LEU A 315 -24.45 4.13 50.15
C LEU A 315 -25.15 4.72 51.40
N ILE A 316 -26.24 5.47 51.21
CA ILE A 316 -27.08 5.96 52.32
C ILE A 316 -27.72 4.78 53.08
N ARG A 317 -28.19 3.76 52.36
CA ARG A 317 -28.83 2.58 52.96
C ARG A 317 -27.82 1.76 53.77
N GLU A 318 -26.62 1.57 53.27
CA GLU A 318 -25.52 0.92 53.99
C GLU A 318 -25.15 1.70 55.26
N LEU A 319 -24.95 3.02 55.16
CA LEU A 319 -24.66 3.88 56.32
C LEU A 319 -25.78 3.83 57.38
N THR A 320 -27.04 3.83 56.95
CA THR A 320 -28.20 3.75 57.85
C THR A 320 -28.28 2.39 58.55
N ASN A 321 -28.05 1.30 57.82
CA ASN A 321 -28.03 -0.04 58.38
C ASN A 321 -26.87 -0.23 59.36
N SER A 322 -25.69 0.31 59.06
CA SER A 322 -24.55 0.31 59.99
C SER A 322 -24.83 1.11 61.26
N ALA A 323 -25.50 2.26 61.16
CA ALA A 323 -25.86 3.08 62.32
C ALA A 323 -26.93 2.45 63.22
N ILE A 324 -27.84 1.64 62.67
CA ILE A 324 -28.85 0.88 63.44
C ILE A 324 -28.25 -0.38 64.09
N SER A 325 -27.14 -0.90 63.55
CA SER A 325 -26.45 -2.10 64.05
C SER A 325 -25.46 -1.82 65.21
N ILE A 326 -25.27 -0.56 65.61
CA ILE A 326 -24.43 -0.11 66.74
C ILE A 326 -25.36 0.26 67.90
#